data_AF-W2CV18-F1
#
_entry.id   AF-W2CV18-F1
#
_cell.length_a   1.000
_cell.length_b   1.000
_cell.length_c   1.000
_cell.angle_alpha   90.00
_cell.angle_beta   90.00
_cell.angle_gamma   90.00
#
_symmetry.space_group_name_H-M   'P 1'
#
loop_
_entity.id
_entity.type
_entity.pdbx_description
1 polymer ?
#
loop_
_entity_poly.entity_id
_entity_poly.type
_entity_poly.pdbx_seq_one_letter_code
_entity_poly.pdbx_strand_id
1 'polypeptide(L)'
;RVVRAATADFYLRHRAHIDNWDLVDLTAYKIPGRETFDTNNADLLRSLSDSERMWDKRIAIVATMYWLRQGHTDLTFELALRNLTHPHDLMHKANGWLLREAGKRDIVALCD
;
A
#
# COMPACT_ATOMS: atom_id res chain seq x y z
N ARG A 1 -16.48 -9.11 10.50
CA ARG A 1 -16.62 -7.81 9.77
C ARG A 1 -16.42 -6.62 10.71
N VAL A 2 -17.20 -6.47 11.78
CA VAL A 2 -17.10 -5.33 12.73
C VAL A 2 -15.70 -5.14 13.34
N VAL A 3 -15.10 -6.20 13.90
CA VAL A 3 -13.76 -6.12 14.53
C VAL A 3 -12.67 -5.65 13.56
N ARG A 4 -12.70 -6.14 12.32
CA ARG A 4 -11.73 -5.77 11.28
C ARG A 4 -11.87 -4.32 10.87
N ALA A 5 -13.10 -3.87 10.58
CA ALA A 5 -13.38 -2.47 10.27
C ALA A 5 -12.93 -1.55 11.40
N ALA A 6 -13.22 -1.91 12.67
CA ALA A 6 -12.77 -1.15 13.84
C ALA A 6 -11.24 -1.14 13.99
N THR A 7 -10.56 -2.23 13.64
CA THR A 7 -9.08 -2.31 13.66
C THR A 7 -8.47 -1.43 12.57
N ALA A 8 -9.04 -1.44 11.37
CA ALA A 8 -8.59 -0.59 10.27
C ALA A 8 -8.83 0.88 10.57
N ASP A 9 -10.00 1.23 11.09
CA ASP A 9 -10.31 2.58 11.56
C ASP A 9 -9.34 3.03 12.67
N PHE A 10 -9.10 2.19 13.68
CA PHE A 10 -8.12 2.48 14.72
C PHE A 10 -6.71 2.73 14.15
N TYR A 11 -6.26 1.88 13.22
CA TYR A 11 -4.98 2.01 12.55
C TYR A 11 -4.85 3.36 11.82
N LEU A 12 -5.85 3.71 11.01
CA LEU A 12 -5.86 4.94 10.20
C LEU A 12 -5.95 6.21 11.07
N ARG A 13 -6.70 6.17 12.17
CA ARG A 13 -6.79 7.27 13.13
C ARG A 13 -5.46 7.54 13.85
N HIS A 14 -4.64 6.51 14.10
CA HIS A 14 -3.39 6.62 14.86
C HIS A 14 -2.13 6.57 14.01
N ARG A 15 -2.25 6.59 12.67
CA ARG A 15 -1.12 6.54 11.74
C ARG A 15 -0.04 7.62 11.96
N ALA A 16 -0.38 8.73 12.62
CA ALA A 16 0.59 9.76 12.99
C ALA A 16 1.71 9.25 13.93
N HIS A 17 1.46 8.14 14.64
CA HIS A 17 2.44 7.47 15.51
C HIS A 17 3.20 6.35 14.80
N ILE A 18 2.96 6.12 13.51
CA ILE A 18 3.67 5.13 12.70
C ILE A 18 4.88 5.83 12.08
N ASP A 19 6.07 5.43 12.51
CA ASP A 19 7.34 6.07 12.14
C ASP A 19 8.45 5.07 11.77
N ASN A 20 8.12 3.78 11.61
CA ASN A 20 9.07 2.72 11.27
C ASN A 20 8.55 1.82 10.15
N TRP A 21 9.46 1.42 9.26
CA TRP A 21 9.19 0.57 8.11
C TRP A 21 8.75 -0.84 8.51
N ASP A 22 9.31 -1.41 9.58
CA ASP A 22 8.95 -2.77 10.03
C ASP A 22 7.49 -2.85 10.46
N LEU A 23 7.00 -1.85 11.20
CA LEU A 23 5.60 -1.76 11.59
C LEU A 23 4.68 -1.69 10.37
N VAL A 24 5.00 -0.84 9.39
CA VAL A 24 4.22 -0.73 8.15
C VAL A 24 4.23 -2.06 7.39
N ASP A 25 5.39 -2.65 7.20
CA ASP A 25 5.58 -3.85 6.37
C ASP A 25 4.89 -5.07 6.97
N LEU A 26 4.80 -5.17 8.30
CA LEU A 26 4.09 -6.26 8.99
C LEU A 26 2.58 -6.11 9.02
N THR A 27 2.06 -4.88 8.89
CA THR A 27 0.65 -4.54 9.20
C THR A 27 -0.17 -4.04 8.02
N ALA A 28 0.39 -3.21 7.13
CA ALA A 28 -0.38 -2.43 6.17
C ALA A 28 -1.19 -3.31 5.20
N TYR A 29 -0.65 -4.43 4.74
CA TYR A 29 -1.42 -5.33 3.88
C TYR A 29 -2.46 -6.17 4.63
N LYS A 30 -2.28 -6.41 5.93
CA LYS A 30 -3.21 -7.23 6.72
C LYS A 30 -4.39 -6.43 7.25
N ILE A 31 -4.15 -5.15 7.56
CA ILE A 31 -5.15 -4.27 8.18
C ILE A 31 -5.79 -3.37 7.10
N PRO A 32 -5.21 -2.24 6.66
CA PRO A 32 -5.86 -1.39 5.65
C PRO A 32 -5.92 -2.06 4.26
N GLY A 33 -4.93 -2.86 3.87
CA GLY A 33 -4.94 -3.57 2.58
C GLY A 33 -6.10 -4.54 2.44
N ARG A 34 -6.37 -5.34 3.48
CA ARG A 34 -7.53 -6.22 3.52
C ARG A 34 -8.86 -5.45 3.60
N GLU A 35 -8.93 -4.42 4.44
CA GLU A 35 -10.18 -3.66 4.61
C GLU A 35 -10.57 -2.96 3.31
N THR A 36 -9.62 -2.31 2.63
CA THR A 36 -9.87 -1.62 1.35
C THR A 36 -10.28 -2.58 0.25
N PHE A 37 -9.70 -3.78 0.19
CA PHE A 37 -10.15 -4.80 -0.76
C PHE A 37 -11.58 -5.28 -0.47
N ASP A 38 -11.86 -5.68 0.78
CA ASP A 38 -13.17 -6.23 1.18
C ASP A 38 -14.31 -5.20 1.04
N THR A 39 -13.99 -3.90 1.04
CA THR A 39 -14.95 -2.79 0.89
C THR A 39 -14.91 -2.13 -0.48
N ASN A 40 -14.04 -2.60 -1.39
CA ASN A 40 -13.78 -1.99 -2.70
C ASN A 40 -13.44 -0.49 -2.62
N ASN A 41 -12.67 -0.09 -1.61
CA ASN A 41 -12.27 1.30 -1.34
C ASN A 41 -10.80 1.53 -1.68
N ALA A 42 -10.45 1.43 -2.96
CA ALA A 42 -9.10 1.74 -3.45
C ALA A 42 -8.72 3.22 -3.27
N ASP A 43 -9.71 4.12 -3.28
CA ASP A 43 -9.50 5.57 -3.17
C ASP A 43 -8.89 5.98 -1.83
N LEU A 44 -9.12 5.21 -0.76
CA LEU A 44 -8.42 5.42 0.50
C LEU A 44 -6.90 5.24 0.34
N LEU A 45 -6.44 4.22 -0.41
CA LEU A 45 -5.01 4.03 -0.64
C LEU A 45 -4.43 5.12 -1.54
N ARG A 46 -5.18 5.58 -2.55
CA ARG A 46 -4.80 6.74 -3.36
C ARG A 46 -4.62 8.00 -2.51
N SER A 47 -5.60 8.29 -1.65
CA SER A 47 -5.52 9.43 -0.73
C SER A 47 -4.30 9.35 0.21
N LEU A 48 -3.98 8.17 0.74
CA LEU A 48 -2.77 7.97 1.54
C LEU A 48 -1.49 8.18 0.71
N SER A 49 -1.47 7.76 -0.55
CA SER A 49 -0.34 7.97 -1.46
C SER A 49 -0.11 9.43 -1.81
N ASP A 50 -1.15 10.28 -1.70
CA ASP A 50 -1.06 11.72 -1.96
C ASP A 50 -0.63 12.52 -0.73
N SER A 51 -0.57 11.90 0.47
CA SER A 51 -0.11 12.54 1.70
C SER A 51 1.37 12.96 1.64
N GLU A 52 1.72 14.11 2.21
CA GLU A 52 3.12 14.56 2.37
C GLU A 52 3.93 13.65 3.31
N ARG A 53 3.26 12.89 4.20
CA ARG A 53 3.96 12.05 5.19
C ARG A 53 4.42 10.76 4.52
N MET A 54 5.74 10.54 4.44
CA MET A 54 6.33 9.33 3.85
C MET A 54 5.66 8.03 4.33
N TRP A 55 5.34 7.94 5.62
CA TRP A 55 4.72 6.75 6.20
C TRP A 55 3.31 6.49 5.69
N ASP A 56 2.52 7.52 5.38
CA ASP A 56 1.21 7.35 4.72
C ASP A 56 1.40 6.79 3.30
N LYS A 57 2.36 7.33 2.55
CA LYS A 57 2.71 6.83 1.21
C LYS A 57 3.19 5.37 1.27
N ARG A 58 4.00 5.00 2.26
CA ARG A 58 4.46 3.61 2.48
C ARG A 58 3.30 2.69 2.81
N ILE A 59 2.39 3.11 3.70
CA ILE A 59 1.18 2.36 4.02
C ILE A 59 0.37 2.12 2.75
N ALA A 60 0.18 3.14 1.91
CA ALA A 60 -0.57 3.03 0.67
C ALA A 60 0.00 1.94 -0.25
N ILE A 61 1.30 2.01 -0.58
CA ILE A 61 1.92 1.04 -1.50
C ILE A 61 1.96 -0.37 -0.89
N VAL A 62 2.34 -0.52 0.38
CA VAL A 62 2.42 -1.85 1.02
C VAL A 62 1.04 -2.47 1.18
N ALA A 63 -0.02 -1.68 1.44
CA ALA A 63 -1.38 -2.17 1.52
C ALA A 63 -1.84 -2.86 0.21
N THR A 64 -1.34 -2.41 -0.94
CA THR A 64 -1.65 -3.05 -2.24
C THR A 64 -1.17 -4.50 -2.33
N MET A 65 -0.23 -4.96 -1.48
CA MET A 65 0.17 -6.38 -1.41
C MET A 65 -1.03 -7.31 -1.20
N TYR A 66 -2.07 -6.87 -0.48
CA TYR A 66 -3.27 -7.68 -0.32
C TYR A 66 -4.03 -7.81 -1.64
N TRP A 67 -4.22 -6.69 -2.35
CA TRP A 67 -4.85 -6.64 -3.67
C TRP A 67 -4.09 -7.49 -4.70
N LEU A 68 -2.75 -7.39 -4.69
CA LEU A 68 -1.88 -8.25 -5.48
C LEU A 68 -2.17 -9.72 -5.22
N ARG A 69 -2.25 -10.13 -3.95
CA ARG A 69 -2.57 -11.53 -3.59
C ARG A 69 -3.94 -12.00 -4.08
N GLN A 70 -4.85 -11.09 -4.40
CA GLN A 70 -6.14 -11.40 -5.01
C GLN A 70 -6.14 -11.31 -6.55
N GLY A 71 -4.99 -11.02 -7.16
CA GLY A 71 -4.83 -10.94 -8.62
C GLY A 71 -4.97 -9.54 -9.21
N HIS A 72 -5.09 -8.49 -8.40
CA HIS A 72 -5.22 -7.12 -8.88
C HIS A 72 -3.89 -6.36 -8.79
N THR A 73 -3.31 -6.00 -9.93
CA THR A 73 -1.98 -5.36 -10.05
C THR A 73 -2.05 -3.86 -10.34
N ASP A 74 -3.12 -3.38 -10.98
CA ASP A 74 -3.25 -1.99 -11.45
C ASP A 74 -2.95 -0.95 -10.36
N LEU A 75 -3.54 -1.13 -9.17
CA LEU A 75 -3.36 -0.18 -8.07
C LEU A 75 -1.90 -0.14 -7.59
N THR A 76 -1.18 -1.27 -7.61
CA THR A 76 0.24 -1.28 -7.24
C THR A 76 1.07 -0.51 -8.25
N PHE A 77 0.85 -0.73 -9.54
CA PHE A 77 1.57 -0.01 -10.60
C PHE A 77 1.27 1.49 -10.52
N GLU A 78 0.00 1.87 -10.38
CA GLU A 78 -0.43 3.26 -10.22
C GLU A 78 0.31 3.95 -9.08
N LEU A 79 0.29 3.36 -7.87
CA LEU A 79 0.92 3.96 -6.69
C LEU A 79 2.45 3.94 -6.75
N ALA A 80 3.06 2.92 -7.37
CA ALA A 80 4.50 2.89 -7.57
C ALA A 80 4.96 4.02 -8.52
N LEU A 81 4.20 4.29 -9.58
CA LEU A 81 4.48 5.36 -10.55
C LEU A 81 4.41 6.75 -9.90
N ARG A 82 3.41 6.99 -9.03
CA ARG A 82 3.31 8.25 -8.26
C ARG A 82 4.54 8.51 -7.39
N ASN A 83 5.22 7.46 -6.95
CA ASN A 83 6.37 7.53 -6.06
C ASN A 83 7.72 7.35 -6.79
N LEU A 84 7.75 7.43 -8.12
CA LEU A 84 8.93 7.14 -8.92
C LEU A 84 10.13 8.03 -8.56
N THR A 85 9.88 9.31 -8.28
CA THR A 85 10.89 10.33 -7.94
C THR A 85 10.93 10.66 -6.45
N HIS A 86 10.37 9.80 -5.60
CA HIS A 86 10.29 10.06 -4.16
C HIS A 86 11.70 10.20 -3.54
N PRO A 87 12.02 11.23 -2.74
CA PRO A 87 13.40 11.52 -2.33
C PRO A 87 14.02 10.56 -1.30
N HIS A 88 13.30 9.51 -0.90
CA HIS A 88 13.70 8.65 0.23
C HIS A 88 13.87 7.20 -0.22
N ASP A 89 15.06 6.65 0.03
CA ASP A 89 15.42 5.27 -0.32
C ASP A 89 14.46 4.21 0.24
N LEU A 90 13.90 4.46 1.44
CA LEU A 90 12.93 3.55 2.03
C LEU A 90 11.69 3.39 1.14
N MET A 91 11.23 4.47 0.51
CA MET A 91 10.11 4.40 -0.43
C MET A 91 10.50 3.67 -1.71
N HIS A 92 11.69 3.92 -2.27
CA HIS A 92 12.17 3.18 -3.43
C HIS A 92 12.26 1.67 -3.15
N LYS A 93 12.69 1.26 -1.95
CA LYS A 93 12.70 -0.15 -1.54
C LYS A 93 11.28 -0.75 -1.48
N ALA A 94 10.31 -0.01 -0.94
CA ALA A 94 8.92 -0.46 -0.92
C ALA A 94 8.36 -0.57 -2.35
N ASN A 95 8.52 0.46 -3.18
CA ASN A 95 8.05 0.45 -4.57
C ASN A 95 8.68 -0.70 -5.35
N GLY A 96 10.00 -0.86 -5.30
CA GLY A 96 10.71 -1.94 -6.00
C GLY A 96 10.30 -3.33 -5.52
N TRP A 97 10.03 -3.50 -4.21
CA TRP A 97 9.46 -4.75 -3.70
C TRP A 97 8.08 -5.01 -4.30
N LEU A 98 7.17 -4.04 -4.22
CA LEU A 98 5.79 -4.24 -4.65
C LEU A 98 5.67 -4.38 -6.18
N LEU A 99 6.48 -3.66 -6.95
CA LEU A 99 6.62 -3.84 -8.40
C LEU A 99 7.09 -5.25 -8.75
N ARG A 100 8.08 -5.79 -8.02
CA ARG A 100 8.53 -7.17 -8.22
C ARG A 100 7.41 -8.17 -7.93
N GLU A 101 6.62 -7.97 -6.86
CA GLU A 101 5.49 -8.86 -6.55
C GLU A 101 4.32 -8.71 -7.53
N ALA A 102 4.14 -7.53 -8.13
CA ALA A 102 3.19 -7.30 -9.22
C ALA A 102 3.65 -7.99 -10.51
N GLY A 103 4.92 -7.82 -10.91
CA GLY A 103 5.49 -8.44 -12.11
C GLY A 103 5.51 -9.97 -12.10
N LYS A 104 5.57 -10.59 -10.92
CA LYS A 104 5.37 -12.05 -10.77
C LYS A 104 3.97 -12.51 -11.19
N ARG A 105 2.98 -11.60 -11.18
CA ARG A 105 1.60 -11.88 -11.58
C ARG A 105 1.31 -11.42 -12.99
N ASP A 106 1.81 -10.25 -13.35
CA ASP A 106 1.65 -9.67 -14.67
C ASP A 106 2.96 -9.01 -15.13
N ILE A 107 3.76 -9.79 -15.85
CA ILE A 107 5.05 -9.34 -16.37
C ILE A 107 4.89 -8.40 -17.56
N VAL A 108 3.80 -8.54 -18.34
CA VAL A 108 3.55 -7.70 -19.51
C VAL A 108 3.29 -6.28 -19.03
N ALA A 109 2.34 -6.12 -18.09
CA ALA A 109 2.02 -4.80 -17.52
C ALA A 109 3.18 -4.14 -16.76
N LEU A 110 4.17 -4.90 -16.26
CA LEU A 110 5.37 -4.33 -15.64
C LEU A 110 6.36 -3.76 -16.68
N CYS A 111 6.37 -4.31 -17.89
CA CYS A 111 7.30 -3.95 -18.95
C CYS A 111 6.76 -2.89 -19.92
N ASP A 112 5.44 -2.66 -19.90
CA ASP A 112 4.76 -1.59 -20.64
C ASP A 112 5.02 -0.19 -20.03
#